data_AF-A0A1F5QRR4-F1
#
_entry.id   AF-A0A1F5QRR4-F1
#
_cell.length_a   1.000
_cell.length_b   1.000
_cell.length_c   1.000
_cell.angle_alpha   90.00
_cell.angle_beta   90.00
_cell.angle_gamma   90.00
#
_symmetry.space_group_name_H-M   'P 1'
#
loop_
_entity.id
_entity.type
_entity.pdbx_description
1 polymer ?
#
loop_
_entity_poly.entity_id
_entity_poly.type
_entity_poly.pdbx_seq_one_letter_code
_entity_poly.pdbx_strand_id
1 'polypeptide(L)'
;MAGLAGTFVPSALALARGAAPGAKPPPRKPAVKPRPASPPGGEGEPEISVDARSLAEIVKRRYGDHLTFEQLEAVTRELDGRIRSGQRLRAVHLANADEPDCTFEA
;
A
#
# COMPACT_ATOMS: atom_id res chain seq x y z
N MET A 1 4.69 0.16 -55.76
CA MET A 1 4.21 -1.04 -56.48
C MET A 1 3.82 -2.08 -55.44
N ALA A 2 2.73 -2.80 -55.66
CA ALA A 2 2.14 -3.73 -54.69
C ALA A 2 2.74 -5.15 -54.77
N GLY A 3 2.56 -5.94 -53.71
CA GLY A 3 2.77 -7.39 -53.67
C GLY A 3 2.12 -7.94 -52.40
N LEU A 4 0.92 -8.54 -52.48
CA LEU A 4 0.72 -10.00 -52.62
C LEU A 4 1.23 -10.73 -51.36
N ALA A 5 0.42 -10.93 -50.30
CA ALA A 5 -0.76 -11.80 -50.22
C ALA A 5 -0.44 -13.28 -50.58
N GLY A 6 -0.47 -14.17 -49.58
CA GLY A 6 -0.18 -15.60 -49.74
C GLY A 6 -1.03 -16.50 -48.83
N THR A 7 -1.81 -17.39 -49.46
CA THR A 7 -2.63 -18.49 -48.89
C THR A 7 -1.92 -19.84 -49.10
N PHE A 8 -2.20 -20.96 -48.41
CA PHE A 8 -3.25 -21.36 -47.45
C PHE A 8 -2.64 -22.46 -46.49
N VAL A 9 -3.17 -22.80 -45.31
CA VAL A 9 -4.20 -23.84 -45.00
C VAL A 9 -3.95 -25.21 -45.70
N PRO A 10 -4.15 -26.40 -45.07
CA PRO A 10 -4.72 -26.74 -43.75
C PRO A 10 -3.84 -27.65 -42.85
N SER A 11 -4.34 -28.00 -41.67
CA SER A 11 -4.21 -29.38 -41.17
C SER A 11 -5.43 -29.85 -40.37
N ALA A 12 -5.95 -31.00 -40.80
CA ALA A 12 -6.82 -31.95 -40.12
C ALA A 12 -8.08 -31.45 -39.36
N LEU A 13 -9.22 -31.71 -39.98
CA LEU A 13 -10.51 -31.91 -39.34
C LEU A 13 -10.41 -33.02 -38.27
N ALA A 14 -10.59 -32.67 -36.98
CA ALA A 14 -10.73 -33.65 -35.91
C ALA A 14 -12.19 -33.71 -35.45
N LEU A 15 -12.86 -34.83 -35.73
CA LEU A 15 -14.28 -35.05 -35.47
C LEU A 15 -14.58 -35.01 -33.96
N ALA A 16 -15.58 -34.21 -33.56
CA ALA A 16 -16.03 -34.12 -32.19
C ALA A 16 -16.54 -35.47 -31.66
N ARG A 17 -16.10 -35.88 -30.46
CA ARG A 17 -16.55 -37.11 -29.80
C ARG A 17 -16.53 -36.99 -28.27
N GLY A 18 -17.72 -36.94 -27.68
CA GLY A 18 -17.95 -37.17 -26.25
C GLY A 18 -17.72 -35.97 -25.32
N ALA A 19 -18.80 -35.44 -24.73
CA ALA A 19 -18.69 -34.56 -23.58
C ALA A 19 -18.36 -35.37 -22.32
N ALA A 20 -17.39 -34.90 -21.53
CA ALA A 20 -17.13 -35.36 -20.18
C ALA A 20 -17.45 -34.23 -19.17
N PRO A 21 -18.09 -34.51 -18.02
CA PRO A 21 -18.41 -33.49 -17.03
C PRO A 21 -17.16 -33.07 -16.25
N GLY A 22 -17.10 -31.81 -15.83
CA GLY A 22 -16.03 -31.31 -14.95
C GLY A 22 -15.03 -30.34 -15.59
N ALA A 23 -15.52 -29.33 -16.33
CA ALA A 23 -14.68 -28.19 -16.70
C ALA A 23 -14.19 -27.46 -15.42
N LYS A 24 -12.87 -27.41 -15.22
CA LYS A 24 -12.26 -26.58 -14.17
C LYS A 24 -12.63 -25.10 -14.42
N PRO A 25 -13.09 -24.34 -13.42
CA PRO A 25 -13.37 -22.92 -13.61
C PRO A 25 -12.09 -22.17 -13.97
N PRO A 26 -12.17 -21.10 -14.78
CA PRO A 26 -11.01 -20.28 -15.12
C PRO A 26 -10.43 -19.61 -13.86
N PRO A 27 -9.12 -19.30 -13.84
CA PRO A 27 -8.51 -18.62 -12.70
C PRO A 27 -9.19 -17.26 -12.47
N ARG A 28 -9.81 -17.09 -11.30
CA ARG A 28 -10.34 -15.80 -10.88
C ARG A 28 -9.17 -14.82 -10.76
N LYS A 29 -9.18 -13.76 -11.56
CA LYS A 29 -8.32 -12.59 -11.33
C LYS A 29 -8.55 -12.11 -9.89
N PRO A 30 -7.51 -11.80 -9.10
CA PRO A 30 -7.69 -11.26 -7.76
C PRO A 30 -8.58 -10.01 -7.81
N ALA A 31 -9.66 -10.01 -7.03
CA ALA A 31 -10.48 -8.83 -6.88
C ALA A 31 -9.67 -7.77 -6.15
N VAL A 32 -9.26 -6.73 -6.87
CA VAL A 32 -8.64 -5.54 -6.26
C VAL A 32 -9.70 -4.91 -5.37
N LYS A 33 -9.57 -5.09 -4.05
CA LYS A 33 -10.39 -4.36 -3.07
C LYS A 33 -10.17 -2.87 -3.34
N PRO A 34 -11.23 -2.03 -3.38
CA PRO A 34 -11.05 -0.59 -3.51
C PRO A 34 -10.15 -0.10 -2.37
N ARG A 35 -9.03 0.53 -2.72
CA ARG A 35 -8.24 1.28 -1.74
C ARG A 35 -9.18 2.35 -1.17
N PRO A 36 -9.31 2.50 0.15
CA PRO A 36 -10.06 3.61 0.73
C PRO A 36 -9.55 4.92 0.11
N ALA A 37 -10.44 5.72 -0.45
CA ALA A 37 -10.07 6.99 -1.03
C ALA A 37 -9.53 7.88 0.10
N SER A 38 -8.32 8.43 -0.08
CA SER A 38 -7.88 9.55 0.74
C SER A 38 -8.92 10.67 0.57
N PRO A 39 -9.39 11.32 1.65
CA PRO A 39 -10.35 12.40 1.55
C PRO A 39 -9.77 13.53 0.67
N PRO A 40 -10.60 14.24 -0.11
CA PRO A 40 -10.14 15.34 -0.93
C PRO A 40 -9.50 16.42 -0.05
N GLY A 41 -8.22 16.74 -0.31
CA GLY A 41 -7.48 17.75 0.43
C GLY A 41 -8.09 19.14 0.19
N GLY A 42 -8.51 19.80 1.27
CA GLY A 42 -9.28 21.03 1.20
C GLY A 42 -9.29 21.85 2.50
N GLU A 43 -8.26 21.69 3.34
CA GLU A 43 -8.01 22.53 4.51
C GLU A 43 -6.50 22.83 4.57
N GLY A 44 -6.14 24.01 5.06
CA GLY A 44 -4.73 24.44 5.16
C GLY A 44 -3.91 23.48 6.03
N GLU A 45 -2.58 23.45 5.82
CA GLU A 45 -1.72 22.52 6.56
C GLU A 45 -1.96 22.66 8.08
N PRO A 46 -2.35 21.57 8.77
CA PRO A 46 -2.73 21.66 10.16
C PRO A 46 -1.50 21.98 11.01
N GLU A 47 -1.67 22.83 12.02
CA GLU A 47 -0.53 23.26 12.84
C GLU A 47 0.20 22.05 13.47
N ILE A 48 1.53 22.10 13.41
CA ILE A 48 2.44 21.12 14.00
C ILE A 48 2.39 21.22 15.52
N SER A 49 2.17 20.08 16.19
CA SER A 49 2.09 20.00 17.65
C SER A 49 3.40 20.37 18.35
N VAL A 50 3.28 20.81 19.60
CA VAL A 50 4.43 21.07 20.48
C VAL A 50 5.28 19.81 20.66
N ASP A 51 4.66 18.65 20.84
CA ASP A 51 5.35 17.36 20.97
C ASP A 51 6.20 17.04 19.74
N ALA A 52 5.68 17.24 18.52
CA ALA A 52 6.43 17.03 17.29
C ALA A 52 7.64 17.97 17.18
N ARG A 53 7.46 19.25 17.52
CA ARG A 53 8.56 20.24 17.58
C ARG A 53 9.62 19.83 18.62
N SER A 54 9.20 19.38 19.81
CA SER A 54 10.11 18.93 20.87
C SER A 54 10.91 17.67 20.49
N LEU A 55 10.29 16.71 19.80
CA LEU A 55 10.99 15.55 19.26
C LEU A 55 11.96 15.93 18.13
N ALA A 56 11.58 16.88 17.26
CA ALA A 56 12.44 17.37 16.20
C ALA A 56 13.72 18.05 16.72
N GLU A 57 13.68 18.76 17.86
CA GLU A 57 14.90 19.29 18.49
C GLU A 57 15.85 18.19 18.99
N ILE A 58 15.34 17.00 19.38
CA ILE A 58 16.20 15.84 19.69
C ILE A 58 16.85 15.28 18.41
N VAL A 59 16.10 15.22 17.31
CA VAL A 59 16.63 14.80 15.99
C VAL A 59 17.72 15.76 15.54
N LYS A 60 17.44 17.07 15.53
CA LYS A 60 18.38 18.13 15.20
C LYS A 60 19.66 18.09 16.05
N ARG A 61 19.55 17.87 17.37
CA ARG A 61 20.73 17.74 18.24
C ARG A 61 21.59 16.51 17.93
N ARG A 62 21.02 15.43 17.40
CA ARG A 62 21.75 14.18 17.10
C ARG A 62 22.23 14.08 15.65
N TYR A 63 21.53 14.71 14.71
CA TYR A 63 21.68 14.50 13.27
C TYR A 63 21.65 15.81 12.44
N GLY A 64 21.62 16.98 13.10
CA GLY A 64 21.51 18.28 12.43
C GLY A 64 22.62 18.55 11.41
N ASP A 65 23.85 18.09 11.67
CA ASP A 65 24.99 18.21 10.75
C ASP A 65 24.83 17.36 9.47
N HIS A 66 23.79 16.51 9.40
CA HIS A 66 23.47 15.64 8.27
C HIS A 66 22.10 15.93 7.64
N LEU A 67 21.39 16.96 8.12
CA LEU A 67 20.04 17.30 7.67
C LEU A 67 19.96 18.76 7.20
N THR A 68 19.41 18.98 6.01
CA THR A 68 19.03 20.34 5.60
C THR A 68 17.84 20.84 6.42
N PHE A 69 17.62 22.16 6.42
CA PHE A 69 16.45 22.76 7.08
C PHE A 69 15.12 22.15 6.57
N GLU A 70 14.98 21.99 5.25
CA GLU A 70 13.80 21.38 4.61
C GLU A 70 13.60 19.92 5.03
N GLN A 71 14.68 19.14 5.15
CA GLN A 71 14.63 17.75 5.63
C GLN A 71 14.21 17.68 7.11
N LEU A 72 14.73 18.58 7.95
CA LEU A 72 14.32 18.65 9.35
C LEU A 72 12.85 19.08 9.49
N GLU A 73 12.37 19.99 8.65
CA GLU A 73 10.96 20.37 8.59
C GLU A 73 10.08 19.18 8.16
N ALA A 74 10.46 18.47 7.09
CA ALA A 74 9.77 17.27 6.63
C ALA A 74 9.69 16.19 7.72
N VAL A 75 10.79 15.93 8.44
CA VAL A 75 10.81 15.02 9.61
C VAL A 75 9.88 15.52 10.71
N THR A 76 9.83 16.82 10.97
CA THR A 76 8.92 17.40 11.97
C THR A 76 7.46 17.17 11.60
N ARG A 77 7.08 17.37 10.32
CA ARG A 77 5.75 17.08 9.79
C ARG A 77 5.41 15.58 9.87
N GLU A 78 6.39 14.71 9.58
CA GLU A 78 6.21 13.25 9.69
C GLU A 78 6.00 12.80 11.14
N LEU A 79 6.78 13.32 12.09
CA LEU A 79 6.63 13.05 13.53
C LEU A 79 5.24 13.43 14.02
N ASP A 80 4.72 14.58 13.60
CA ASP A 80 3.36 15.01 13.93
C ASP A 80 2.29 14.05 13.39
N GLY A 81 2.42 13.63 12.13
CA GLY A 81 1.56 12.61 11.52
C GLY A 81 1.63 11.25 12.24
N ARG A 82 2.82 10.83 12.69
CA ARG A 82 3.02 9.62 13.49
C ARG A 82 2.38 9.73 14.87
N ILE A 83 2.48 10.88 15.55
CA ILE A 83 1.82 11.13 16.85
C ILE A 83 0.30 11.02 16.71
N ARG A 84 -0.31 11.71 15.73
CA ARG A 84 -1.75 11.63 15.46
C ARG A 84 -2.20 10.20 15.13
N SER A 85 -1.39 9.46 14.37
CA SER A 85 -1.66 8.06 14.05
C SER A 85 -1.59 7.16 15.29
N GLY A 86 -0.58 7.34 16.15
CA GLY A 86 -0.45 6.64 17.42
C GLY A 86 -1.51 7.01 18.47
N GLN A 87 -2.10 8.20 18.41
CA GLN A 87 -3.29 8.56 19.17
C GLN A 87 -4.52 7.78 18.68
N ARG A 88 -4.73 7.67 17.36
CA ARG A 88 -5.81 6.88 16.76
C ARG A 88 -5.70 5.39 17.07
N LEU A 89 -4.49 4.82 17.01
CA LEU A 89 -4.25 3.41 17.38
C LEU A 89 -4.57 3.15 18.86
N ARG A 90 -4.19 4.06 19.77
CA ARG A 90 -4.51 3.95 21.21
C ARG A 90 -6.00 4.13 21.54
N ALA A 91 -6.81 4.61 20.60
CA ALA A 91 -8.27 4.66 20.76
C ALA A 91 -8.96 3.32 20.46
N VAL A 92 -8.23 2.34 19.88
CA VAL A 92 -8.71 0.97 19.74
C VAL A 92 -8.60 0.26 21.09
N HIS A 93 -9.72 -0.23 21.61
CA HIS A 93 -9.72 -1.04 22.82
C HIS A 93 -9.26 -2.47 22.49
N LEU A 94 -8.27 -2.95 23.23
CA LEU A 94 -7.77 -4.32 23.20
C LEU A 94 -8.05 -4.98 24.55
N ALA A 95 -8.43 -6.25 24.54
CA ALA A 95 -8.48 -7.07 25.74
C ALA A 95 -7.05 -7.48 26.16
N ASN A 96 -6.84 -7.77 27.44
CA ASN A 96 -5.55 -8.30 27.93
C ASN A 96 -5.21 -9.71 27.37
N ALA A 97 -6.16 -10.35 26.67
CA ALA A 97 -5.99 -11.62 25.98
C ALA A 97 -5.73 -11.47 24.47
N ASP A 98 -5.69 -10.24 23.95
CA ASP A 98 -5.33 -9.98 22.54
C ASP A 98 -3.79 -10.07 22.40
N GLU A 99 -3.32 -11.23 21.96
CA GLU A 99 -1.91 -11.51 21.72
C GLU A 99 -1.34 -10.70 20.53
N PRO A 100 -0.02 -10.43 20.49
CA PRO A 100 0.61 -9.79 19.33
C PRO A 100 0.52 -10.68 18.07
N ASP A 101 0.39 -10.06 16.89
CA ASP A 101 0.32 -10.76 15.58
C ASP A 101 1.45 -11.80 15.36
N CYS A 102 2.62 -11.59 15.98
CA CYS A 102 3.72 -12.55 16.01
C CYS A 102 4.36 -12.60 17.41
N THR A 103 4.56 -13.80 17.95
CA THR A 103 5.47 -14.06 19.07
C THR A 103 6.89 -14.35 18.56
N PHE A 104 7.90 -14.08 19.39
CA PHE A 104 9.29 -14.46 19.10
C PHE A 104 9.63 -15.76 19.84
N GLU A 105 10.13 -16.75 19.09
CA GLU A 105 10.69 -17.99 19.59
C GLU A 105 12.22 -17.97 19.39
N ALA A 106 12.98 -18.49 20.36
CA ALA A 106 14.44 -18.35 20.46
C ALA A 106 15.24 -19.55 19.92
#